data_AF-A0A956LL96-F1
#
_entry.id   AF-A0A956LL96-F1
#
_cell.length_a   1.000
_cell.length_b   1.000
_cell.length_c   1.000
_cell.angle_alpha   90.00
_cell.angle_beta   90.00
_cell.angle_gamma   90.00
#
_symmetry.space_group_name_H-M   'P 1'
#
loop_
_entity.id
_entity.type
_entity.pdbx_description
1 polymer ?
#
loop_
_entity_poly.entity_id
_entity_poly.type
_entity_poly.pdbx_seq_one_letter_code
_entity_poly.pdbx_strand_id
1 'polypeptide(L)'
;RTCLTAVLSCLPPGVRMAFILTDLMGFEPAPGARLLDIKESAYRVRLTRARKRIEDYLTPRCQHVDDGNPCNCEGRLAISLDKRFLRPPSHTKDIPDEPFDSGSPHGTVMPVYRTLPLVQLSNSRSQELLALFDAAR
;
A
#
# COMPACT_ATOMS: atom_id res chain seq x y z
N ARG A 1 8.20 4.78 4.08
CA ARG A 1 8.26 6.19 3.60
C ARG A 1 9.05 6.36 2.30
N THR A 2 10.26 5.82 2.20
CA THR A 2 11.17 6.14 1.09
C THR A 2 10.73 5.68 -0.30
N CYS A 3 10.01 4.56 -0.48
CA CYS A 3 9.58 4.13 -1.82
C CYS A 3 8.49 5.04 -2.39
N LEU A 4 7.32 5.13 -1.74
CA LEU A 4 6.22 5.99 -2.20
C LEU A 4 6.63 7.46 -2.27
N THR A 5 7.35 7.98 -1.27
CA THR A 5 7.82 9.37 -1.31
C THR A 5 8.82 9.60 -2.44
N ALA A 6 9.73 8.67 -2.74
CA ALA A 6 10.65 8.81 -3.87
C ALA A 6 9.89 8.82 -5.21
N VAL A 7 9.00 7.85 -5.41
CA VAL A 7 8.17 7.74 -6.62
C VAL A 7 7.35 9.01 -6.84
N LEU A 8 6.66 9.50 -5.80
CA LEU A 8 5.87 10.73 -5.89
C LEU A 8 6.74 11.96 -6.14
N SER A 9 7.95 12.01 -5.57
CA SER A 9 8.89 13.12 -5.77
C SER A 9 9.37 13.24 -7.22
N CYS A 10 9.39 12.13 -7.96
CA CYS A 10 9.71 12.12 -9.40
C CYS A 10 8.56 12.62 -10.30
N LEU A 11 7.35 12.81 -9.75
CA LEU A 11 6.22 13.36 -10.51
C LEU A 11 6.29 14.90 -10.55
N PRO A 12 6.01 15.53 -11.71
CA PRO A 12 5.82 16.97 -11.80
C PRO A 12 4.68 17.44 -10.87
N PRO A 13 4.73 18.66 -10.30
CA PRO A 13 3.79 19.09 -9.25
C PRO A 13 2.31 18.88 -9.60
N GLY A 14 1.87 19.31 -10.79
CA GLY A 14 0.47 19.14 -11.20
C GLY A 14 0.05 17.68 -11.44
N VAL A 15 0.97 16.84 -11.91
CA VAL A 15 0.76 15.39 -12.11
C VAL A 15 0.68 14.68 -10.76
N ARG A 16 1.57 15.06 -9.84
CA ARG A 16 1.62 14.57 -8.46
C ARG A 16 0.30 14.86 -7.73
N MET A 17 -0.20 16.08 -7.82
CA MET A 17 -1.43 16.47 -7.12
C MET A 17 -2.66 15.70 -7.63
N ALA A 18 -2.78 15.48 -8.94
CA ALA A 18 -3.88 14.69 -9.51
C ALA A 18 -3.86 13.23 -8.99
N PHE A 19 -2.66 12.64 -8.89
CA PHE A 19 -2.51 11.30 -8.32
C PHE A 19 -2.84 11.24 -6.82
N ILE A 20 -2.34 12.19 -6.03
CA ILE A 20 -2.61 12.22 -4.58
C ILE A 20 -4.12 12.40 -4.33
N LEU A 21 -4.78 13.30 -5.06
CA LEU A 21 -6.22 13.53 -4.90
C LEU A 21 -7.04 12.29 -5.24
N THR A 22 -6.77 11.64 -6.37
CA THR A 22 -7.58 10.50 -6.81
C THR A 22 -7.15 9.19 -6.16
N ASP A 23 -5.90 8.76 -6.33
CA ASP A 23 -5.46 7.42 -5.93
C ASP A 23 -5.15 7.29 -4.44
N LEU A 24 -4.78 8.39 -3.74
CA LEU A 24 -4.51 8.35 -2.29
C LEU A 24 -5.68 8.85 -1.45
N MET A 25 -6.42 9.85 -1.92
CA MET A 25 -7.52 10.47 -1.17
C MET A 25 -8.92 10.12 -1.69
N GLY A 26 -9.03 9.36 -2.79
CA GLY A 26 -10.30 8.84 -3.29
C GLY A 26 -11.19 9.87 -4.00
N PHE A 27 -10.64 11.01 -4.46
CA PHE A 27 -11.42 11.99 -5.20
C PHE A 27 -11.69 11.54 -6.63
N GLU A 28 -12.96 11.66 -7.04
CA GLU A 28 -13.35 11.55 -8.45
C GLU A 28 -12.72 12.67 -9.30
N PRO A 29 -12.48 12.45 -10.61
CA PRO A 29 -11.80 13.41 -11.48
C PRO A 29 -12.44 14.80 -11.53
N ALA A 30 -13.77 14.89 -11.53
CA ALA A 30 -14.48 16.17 -11.62
C ALA A 30 -14.29 17.04 -10.34
N PRO A 31 -14.54 16.54 -9.12
CA PRO A 31 -14.16 17.23 -7.88
C PRO A 31 -12.67 17.58 -7.79
N GLY A 32 -11.78 16.66 -8.16
CA GLY A 32 -10.32 16.89 -8.12
C GLY A 32 -9.88 17.99 -9.08
N ALA A 33 -10.48 18.07 -10.28
CA ALA A 33 -10.22 19.12 -11.25
C ALA A 33 -10.65 20.50 -10.74
N ARG A 34 -11.82 20.58 -10.09
CA ARG A 34 -12.31 21.83 -9.47
C ARG A 34 -11.38 22.31 -8.35
N LEU A 35 -10.87 21.40 -7.52
CA LEU A 35 -9.95 21.77 -6.43
C LEU A 35 -8.63 22.35 -6.95
N LEU A 36 -8.17 21.87 -8.10
CA LEU A 36 -6.94 22.33 -8.75
C LEU A 36 -7.16 23.50 -9.73
N ASP A 37 -8.38 24.00 -9.83
CA ASP A 37 -8.79 25.05 -10.77
C ASP A 37 -8.37 24.78 -12.24
N ILE A 38 -8.66 23.56 -12.72
CA ILE A 38 -8.36 23.14 -14.10
C ILE A 38 -9.56 22.44 -14.76
N LYS A 39 -9.50 22.33 -16.09
CA LYS A 39 -10.45 21.50 -16.85
C LYS A 39 -10.30 20.03 -16.46
N GLU A 40 -11.44 19.32 -16.37
CA GLU A 40 -11.47 17.88 -16.07
C GLU A 40 -10.66 17.05 -17.09
N SER A 41 -10.70 17.41 -18.37
CA SER A 41 -9.89 16.76 -19.41
C SER A 41 -8.38 16.87 -19.13
N ALA A 42 -7.91 18.03 -18.66
CA ALA A 42 -6.52 18.23 -18.27
C ALA A 42 -6.17 17.42 -16.99
N TYR A 43 -7.10 17.31 -16.05
CA TYR A 43 -6.94 16.48 -14.85
C TYR A 43 -6.78 15.00 -15.21
N ARG A 44 -7.65 14.46 -16.07
CA ARG A 44 -7.58 13.08 -16.55
C ARG A 44 -6.25 12.78 -17.24
N VAL A 45 -5.76 13.69 -18.09
CA VAL A 45 -4.43 13.56 -18.71
C VAL A 45 -3.31 13.53 -17.66
N ARG A 46 -3.37 14.39 -16.63
CA ARG A 46 -2.40 14.38 -15.52
C ARG A 46 -2.44 13.05 -14.77
N LEU A 47 -3.63 12.52 -14.50
CA LEU A 47 -3.82 11.24 -13.80
C LEU A 47 -3.22 10.07 -14.59
N THR A 48 -3.54 9.96 -15.89
CA THR A 48 -2.95 8.93 -16.77
C THR A 48 -1.42 9.02 -16.79
N ARG A 49 -0.87 10.22 -16.91
CA ARG A 49 0.59 10.44 -16.89
C ARG A 49 1.21 10.07 -15.55
N ALA A 50 0.51 10.31 -14.43
CA ALA A 50 1.00 9.95 -13.11
C ALA A 50 1.11 8.43 -12.98
N ARG A 51 0.03 7.71 -13.29
CA ARG A 51 -0.03 6.24 -13.23
C ARG A 51 1.04 5.61 -14.11
N LYS A 52 1.17 6.06 -15.36
CA LYS A 52 2.22 5.58 -16.27
C LYS A 52 3.63 5.80 -15.71
N ARG A 53 3.93 7.00 -15.16
CA ARG A 53 5.25 7.28 -14.60
C ARG A 53 5.57 6.43 -13.37
N ILE A 54 4.56 6.16 -12.54
CA ILE A 54 4.69 5.29 -11.37
C ILE A 54 5.00 3.86 -11.82
N GLU A 55 4.23 3.36 -12.78
CA GLU A 55 4.45 2.05 -13.40
C GLU A 55 5.86 1.95 -14.01
N ASP A 56 6.23 2.87 -14.90
CA ASP A 56 7.56 2.90 -15.55
C ASP A 56 8.71 2.94 -14.50
N TYR A 57 8.49 3.54 -13.33
CA TYR A 57 9.48 3.58 -12.25
C TYR A 57 9.56 2.27 -11.46
N LEU A 58 8.40 1.70 -11.10
CA LEU A 58 8.30 0.54 -10.21
C LEU A 58 8.55 -0.78 -10.93
N THR A 59 8.13 -0.92 -12.19
CA THR A 59 8.24 -2.16 -12.96
C THR A 59 9.64 -2.77 -12.97
N PRO A 60 10.73 -2.03 -13.21
CA PRO A 60 12.09 -2.59 -13.20
C PRO A 60 12.78 -2.54 -11.82
N ARG A 61 12.07 -2.20 -10.74
CA ARG A 61 12.68 -1.93 -9.43
C ARG A 61 12.04 -2.65 -8.27
N CYS A 62 10.73 -2.86 -8.28
CA CYS A 62 9.98 -3.32 -7.14
C CYS A 62 9.86 -4.85 -7.13
N GLN A 63 10.32 -5.51 -6.05
CA GLN A 63 10.16 -6.97 -5.93
C GLN A 63 8.69 -7.43 -5.97
N HIS A 64 7.75 -6.56 -5.59
CA HIS A 64 6.31 -6.90 -5.63
C HIS A 64 5.71 -6.85 -7.04
N VAL A 65 6.40 -6.20 -7.98
CA VAL A 65 6.03 -6.23 -9.39
C VAL A 65 6.65 -7.45 -10.07
N ASP A 66 7.91 -7.75 -9.74
CA ASP A 66 8.67 -8.90 -10.23
C ASP A 66 9.69 -9.30 -9.15
N ASP A 67 9.64 -10.54 -8.66
CA ASP A 67 10.50 -11.05 -7.59
C ASP A 67 12.01 -10.96 -7.90
N GLY A 68 12.40 -10.87 -9.18
CA GLY A 68 13.78 -10.67 -9.61
C GLY A 68 14.31 -9.25 -9.42
N ASN A 69 13.45 -8.29 -9.07
CA ASN A 69 13.84 -6.90 -8.91
C ASN A 69 14.61 -6.63 -7.60
N PRO A 70 15.52 -5.64 -7.58
CA PRO A 70 16.45 -5.44 -6.46
C PRO A 70 15.86 -4.77 -5.21
N CYS A 71 14.68 -4.14 -5.28
CA CYS A 71 14.12 -3.44 -4.12
C CYS A 71 13.37 -4.41 -3.20
N ASN A 72 13.90 -4.60 -1.98
CA ASN A 72 13.23 -5.37 -0.93
C ASN A 72 12.58 -4.49 0.15
N CYS A 73 11.27 -4.67 0.35
CA CYS A 73 10.48 -3.99 1.38
C CYS A 73 10.73 -4.54 2.81
N GLU A 74 11.11 -5.81 2.94
CA GLU A 74 11.40 -6.49 4.22
C GLU A 74 12.47 -5.75 5.02
N GLY A 75 13.55 -5.31 4.36
CA GLY A 75 14.62 -4.54 4.99
C GLY A 75 14.16 -3.20 5.58
N ARG A 76 12.99 -2.71 5.18
CA ARG A 76 12.37 -1.47 5.70
C ARG A 76 11.20 -1.73 6.64
N LEU A 77 10.76 -2.98 6.73
CA LEU A 77 9.59 -3.39 7.49
C LEU A 77 9.81 -3.19 8.98
N ALA A 78 10.97 -3.62 9.48
CA ALA A 78 11.37 -3.46 10.89
C ALA A 78 11.32 -2.00 11.36
N ILE A 79 11.88 -1.07 10.58
CA ILE A 79 11.85 0.37 10.89
C ILE A 79 10.41 0.92 10.85
N SER A 80 9.60 0.45 9.90
CA SER A 80 8.22 0.92 9.74
C SER A 80 7.31 0.46 10.88
N LEU A 81 7.57 -0.73 11.44
CA LEU A 81 6.93 -1.26 12.63
C LEU A 81 7.40 -0.54 13.91
N ASP A 82 8.71 -0.32 14.07
CA ASP A 82 9.28 0.44 15.20
C ASP A 82 8.65 1.84 15.31
N LYS A 83 8.55 2.54 14.18
CA LYS A 83 7.91 3.87 14.09
C LYS A 83 6.38 3.83 14.13
N ARG A 84 5.77 2.65 14.27
CA ARG A 84 4.32 2.43 14.32
C ARG A 84 3.56 3.01 13.11
N PHE A 85 4.22 3.10 11.95
CA PHE A 85 3.58 3.50 10.69
C PHE A 85 2.78 2.36 10.09
N LEU A 86 3.28 1.14 10.26
CA LEU A 86 2.54 -0.08 9.99
C LEU A 86 2.18 -0.71 11.32
N ARG A 87 1.01 -1.33 11.36
CA ARG A 87 0.63 -2.23 12.44
C ARG A 87 0.46 -3.61 11.82
N PRO A 88 0.92 -4.67 12.49
CA PRO A 88 0.53 -6.01 12.06
C PRO A 88 -1.01 -6.10 12.12
N PRO A 89 -1.63 -6.79 11.15
CA PRO A 89 -3.06 -7.01 11.19
C PRO A 89 -3.42 -7.85 12.42
N SER A 90 -4.64 -7.66 12.94
CA SER A 90 -5.13 -8.38 14.12
C SER A 90 -5.08 -9.90 13.93
N HIS A 91 -5.30 -10.35 12.69
CA HIS A 91 -5.26 -11.75 12.28
C HIS A 91 -4.52 -11.85 10.95
N THR A 92 -3.24 -12.26 10.99
CA THR A 92 -2.42 -12.44 9.78
C THR A 92 -2.91 -13.58 8.88
N LYS A 93 -3.70 -14.52 9.42
CA LYS A 93 -4.31 -15.63 8.69
C LYS A 93 -5.55 -15.22 7.87
N ASP A 94 -6.12 -14.06 8.16
CA ASP A 94 -7.34 -13.57 7.51
C ASP A 94 -7.03 -12.69 6.28
N ILE A 95 -5.75 -12.52 5.95
CA ILE A 95 -5.32 -11.78 4.77
C ILE A 95 -5.53 -12.71 3.57
N PRO A 96 -6.38 -12.35 2.60
CA PRO A 96 -6.57 -13.15 1.40
C PRO A 96 -5.25 -13.32 0.66
N ASP A 97 -4.95 -14.55 0.23
CA ASP A 97 -3.83 -14.84 -0.69
C ASP A 97 -4.28 -14.68 -2.15
N GLU A 98 -5.17 -13.72 -2.38
CA GLU A 98 -5.73 -13.40 -3.70
C GLU A 98 -5.07 -12.12 -4.22
N PRO A 99 -4.83 -12.02 -5.54
CA PRO A 99 -4.38 -10.79 -6.16
C PRO A 99 -5.35 -9.65 -5.86
N PHE A 100 -4.81 -8.46 -5.57
CA PHE A 100 -5.62 -7.29 -5.23
C PHE A 100 -6.46 -6.78 -6.41
N ASP A 101 -6.01 -7.03 -7.65
CA ASP A 101 -6.84 -6.86 -8.84
C ASP A 101 -6.97 -8.19 -9.60
N SER A 102 -8.17 -8.42 -10.13
CA SER A 102 -8.45 -9.57 -10.97
C SER A 102 -7.91 -9.32 -12.38
N GLY A 103 -6.64 -9.67 -12.61
CA GLY A 103 -6.06 -9.64 -13.96
C GLY A 103 -4.59 -9.23 -14.04
N SER A 104 -4.00 -8.73 -12.97
CA SER A 104 -2.59 -8.35 -12.93
C SER A 104 -1.69 -9.53 -12.53
N PRO A 105 -0.53 -9.72 -13.22
CA PRO A 105 0.49 -10.68 -12.81
C PRO A 105 1.25 -10.24 -11.54
N HIS A 106 0.94 -9.08 -10.97
CA HIS A 106 1.63 -8.58 -9.79
C HIS A 106 1.26 -9.37 -8.53
N GLY A 107 2.28 -9.68 -7.73
CA GLY A 107 2.20 -10.63 -6.63
C GLY A 107 1.14 -10.29 -5.59
N THR A 108 0.61 -11.32 -4.93
CA THR A 108 -0.29 -11.16 -3.79
C THR A 108 0.40 -10.30 -2.72
N VAL A 109 -0.36 -9.59 -1.88
CA VAL A 109 0.25 -8.82 -0.78
C VAL A 109 0.78 -9.74 0.34
N MET A 110 0.40 -11.02 0.31
CA MET A 110 0.69 -12.00 1.35
C MET A 110 2.18 -12.23 1.63
N PRO A 111 3.11 -12.26 0.66
CA PRO A 111 4.55 -12.40 0.92
C PRO A 111 5.11 -11.28 1.80
N VAL A 112 4.58 -10.05 1.71
CA VAL A 112 4.95 -8.94 2.61
C VAL A 112 4.56 -9.24 4.05
N TYR A 113 3.40 -9.86 4.26
CA TYR A 113 2.91 -10.16 5.59
C TYR A 113 3.53 -11.44 6.17
N ARG A 114 3.93 -12.41 5.34
CA ARG A 114 4.65 -13.62 5.79
C ARG A 114 6.03 -13.32 6.36
N THR A 115 6.64 -12.20 5.96
CA THR A 115 7.94 -11.75 6.45
C THR A 115 7.85 -10.86 7.68
N LEU A 116 6.62 -10.53 8.13
CA LEU A 116 6.44 -9.91 9.43
C LEU A 116 6.79 -10.89 10.55
N PRO A 117 7.39 -10.40 11.66
CA PRO A 117 7.51 -11.22 12.86
C PRO A 117 6.12 -11.70 13.28
N LEU A 118 5.99 -13.01 13.52
CA LEU A 118 4.76 -13.59 14.03
C LEU A 118 4.39 -12.86 15.32
N VAL A 119 3.20 -12.25 15.35
CA VAL A 119 2.65 -11.67 16.57
C VAL A 119 2.39 -12.84 17.53
N GLN A 120 3.37 -13.11 18.40
CA GLN A 120 3.16 -14.00 19.53
C GLN A 120 2.39 -13.24 20.59
N LEU A 121 1.15 -13.66 20.85
CA LEU A 121 0.43 -13.22 22.04
C LEU A 121 1.24 -13.64 23.27
N SER A 122 1.42 -12.74 24.23
CA SER A 122 1.93 -13.15 25.53
C SER A 122 0.97 -14.19 26.13
N ASN A 123 1.50 -15.14 26.91
CA ASN A 123 0.69 -16.16 27.57
C ASN A 123 -0.49 -15.55 28.36
N SER A 124 -0.29 -14.37 28.96
CA SER A 124 -1.34 -13.61 29.65
C SER A 124 -2.48 -13.17 28.72
N ARG A 125 -2.18 -12.61 27.54
CA ARG A 125 -3.19 -12.19 26.56
C ARG A 125 -3.92 -13.37 25.93
N SER A 126 -3.23 -14.49 25.72
CA SER A 126 -3.88 -15.72 25.24
C SER A 126 -4.87 -16.26 26.27
N GLN A 127 -4.54 -16.26 27.55
CA GLN A 127 -5.46 -16.70 28.62
C GLN A 127 -6.68 -15.77 28.76
N GLU A 128 -6.48 -14.46 28.62
CA GLU A 128 -7.55 -13.46 28.71
C GLU A 128 -8.57 -13.60 27.56
N LEU A 129 -8.08 -13.88 26.34
CA LEU A 129 -8.93 -14.16 25.18
C LEU A 129 -9.69 -15.48 25.30
N LEU A 130 -9.06 -16.54 25.81
CA LEU A 130 -9.73 -17.83 26.03
C LEU A 130 -10.87 -17.70 27.06
N ALA A 131 -10.64 -16.97 28.15
CA ALA A 131 -11.67 -16.70 29.15
C ALA A 131 -12.87 -15.92 28.58
N LEU A 132 -12.65 -14.98 27.66
CA LEU A 132 -13.71 -14.24 26.96
C LEU A 132 -14.55 -15.15 26.04
N PHE A 133 -13.92 -16.14 25.38
CA PHE A 133 -14.63 -17.10 24.53
C PHE A 133 -15.48 -18.09 25.34
N ASP A 134 -14.97 -18.56 26.48
CA ASP A 134 -15.72 -19.46 27.38
C ASP A 134 -16.91 -18.75 28.05
N ALA A 135 -16.80 -17.45 28.32
CA ALA A 135 -17.88 -16.63 28.88
C ALA A 135 -18.97 -16.26 27.84
N ALA A 136 -18.70 -16.39 26.55
CA ALA A 136 -19.62 -16.08 25.46
C ALA A 136 -20.42 -17.30 24.95
N ARG A 137 -20.30 -18.44 25.64
CA ARG A 137 -20.96 -19.72 25.34
C ARG A 137 -22.00 -20.06 26.40
#